data_AF-A0A5N9CLQ0-F1
#
_entry.id   AF-A0A5N9CLQ0-F1
#
_cell.length_a   1.000
_cell.length_b   1.000
_cell.length_c   1.000
_cell.angle_alpha   90.00
_cell.angle_beta   90.00
_cell.angle_gamma   90.00
#
_symmetry.space_group_name_H-M   'P 1'
#
loop_
_entity.id
_entity.type
_entity.pdbx_description
1 polymer ?
#
loop_
_entity_poly.entity_id
_entity_poly.type
_entity_poly.pdbx_seq_one_letter_code
_entity_poly.pdbx_strand_id
1 'polypeptide(L)'
;MEWYFLHPIRSVFHMVAIEPSANIKRIENSFASSTLEASVPNLIQVLSQSFESFKTEGMTELLNEISPIEDFNNTRYELNFVGHEFREPKYSESECRELEKTYASALYVTAQLKIKQTGEIKENQIFLADIPFMTTNGTFIINGAERVVVSQLVRSPGVYFTVEEDPVTGRKMGNAKFVPYRGAWLEFETSSRDIISVKVDRKRRIPVTTFLRAIGFDSPQAILDEFKSFDTDADHTYIKTTLDRDPNAIERKDALIELYRHIRPGEPPTLENSEAMLHNLFFNPRRYDL
;
A
#
# COMPACT_ATOMS: atom_id res chain seq x y z
N MET A 1 -54.42 74.71 32.89
CA MET A 1 -55.05 73.48 33.40
C MET A 1 -53.92 72.48 33.54
N GLU A 2 -53.63 72.16 34.79
CA GLU A 2 -52.71 71.15 35.36
C GLU A 2 -51.35 70.84 34.73
N TRP A 3 -50.35 71.04 35.59
CA TRP A 3 -48.95 70.65 35.50
C TRP A 3 -48.79 69.16 35.77
N TYR A 4 -47.76 68.52 35.20
CA TYR A 4 -46.74 67.80 35.98
C TYR A 4 -45.43 67.76 35.20
N PHE A 5 -44.39 68.29 35.85
CA PHE A 5 -42.97 68.19 35.47
C PHE A 5 -42.46 66.75 35.64
N LEU A 6 -41.48 66.34 34.83
CA LEU A 6 -40.14 65.95 35.32
C LEU A 6 -39.15 65.76 34.15
N HIS A 7 -37.95 66.27 34.35
CA HIS A 7 -36.82 66.30 33.43
C HIS A 7 -35.79 65.18 33.79
N PRO A 8 -34.67 65.03 33.04
CA PRO A 8 -34.13 63.76 32.53
C PRO A 8 -33.03 63.12 33.39
N ILE A 9 -32.74 61.83 33.20
CA ILE A 9 -31.48 61.22 33.69
C ILE A 9 -30.91 60.25 32.64
N ARG A 10 -29.67 60.55 32.22
CA ARG A 10 -28.76 59.67 31.46
C ARG A 10 -28.53 58.37 32.24
N SER A 11 -28.85 57.23 31.65
CA SER A 11 -28.41 55.93 32.16
C SER A 11 -27.10 55.53 31.47
N VAL A 12 -26.05 55.46 32.28
CA VAL A 12 -24.74 54.88 31.97
C VAL A 12 -24.92 53.37 31.91
N PHE A 13 -24.70 52.76 30.74
CA PHE A 13 -24.57 51.31 30.63
C PHE A 13 -23.28 50.88 31.34
N HIS A 14 -23.40 50.42 32.59
CA HIS A 14 -22.37 49.62 33.23
C HIS A 14 -22.42 48.22 32.61
N MET A 15 -21.45 47.95 31.73
CA MET A 15 -21.17 46.60 31.28
C MET A 15 -20.49 45.88 32.47
N VAL A 16 -21.27 45.16 33.27
CA VAL A 16 -20.74 44.30 34.32
C VAL A 16 -19.99 43.17 33.62
N ALA A 17 -18.68 43.11 33.80
CA ALA A 17 -17.90 41.94 33.45
C ALA A 17 -18.43 40.77 34.28
N ILE A 18 -19.08 39.82 33.62
CA ILE A 18 -19.43 38.53 34.23
C ILE A 18 -18.11 37.79 34.36
N GLU A 19 -17.56 37.72 35.58
CA GLU A 19 -16.48 36.79 35.88
C GLU A 19 -16.94 35.37 35.53
N PRO A 20 -16.08 34.51 34.94
CA PRO A 20 -16.46 33.15 34.62
C PRO A 20 -16.84 32.44 35.92
N SER A 21 -18.14 32.16 36.07
CA SER A 21 -18.67 31.43 37.21
C SER A 21 -17.94 30.09 37.31
N ALA A 22 -17.46 29.79 38.53
CA ALA A 22 -16.86 28.52 38.91
C ALA A 22 -17.56 27.33 38.26
N ASN A 23 -16.77 26.35 37.79
CA ASN A 23 -17.21 25.10 37.17
C ASN A 23 -18.36 24.42 37.98
N ILE A 24 -19.61 24.75 37.66
CA ILE A 24 -20.78 24.03 38.16
C ILE A 24 -20.84 22.73 37.36
N LYS A 25 -20.31 21.65 37.94
CA LYS A 25 -20.49 20.31 37.37
C LYS A 25 -21.99 19.99 37.34
N ARG A 26 -22.56 19.97 36.15
CA ARG A 26 -23.91 19.44 35.91
C ARG A 26 -23.92 17.98 36.35
N ILE A 27 -24.80 17.63 37.29
CA ILE A 27 -24.97 16.24 37.74
C ILE A 27 -25.85 15.54 36.71
N GLU A 28 -25.30 14.54 36.03
CA GLU A 28 -26.04 13.66 35.12
C GLU A 28 -26.26 12.32 35.82
N ASN A 29 -27.52 11.94 36.03
CA ASN A 29 -27.87 10.67 36.63
C ASN A 29 -27.75 9.57 35.57
N SER A 30 -26.85 8.62 35.78
CA SER A 30 -26.74 7.41 34.96
C SER A 30 -27.62 6.29 35.55
N PHE A 31 -28.46 5.68 34.72
CA PHE A 31 -29.29 4.52 35.08
C PHE A 31 -28.65 3.19 34.67
N ALA A 32 -27.34 3.19 34.36
CA ALA A 32 -26.63 1.98 33.96
C ALA A 32 -26.62 0.95 35.10
N SER A 33 -27.15 -0.24 34.84
CA SER A 33 -27.21 -1.34 35.81
C SER A 33 -25.87 -2.05 36.02
N SER A 34 -24.93 -1.89 35.08
CA SER A 34 -23.59 -2.46 35.11
C SER A 34 -22.53 -1.37 35.05
N THR A 35 -21.46 -1.54 35.81
CA THR A 35 -20.27 -0.67 35.74
C THR A 35 -19.46 -0.99 34.50
N LEU A 36 -19.07 0.03 33.72
CA LEU A 36 -18.08 -0.15 32.67
C LEU A 36 -16.72 -0.49 33.29
N GLU A 37 -16.17 -1.65 32.97
CA GLU A 37 -14.85 -2.09 33.45
C GLU A 37 -13.69 -1.42 32.67
N ALA A 38 -13.95 -0.95 31.45
CA ALA A 38 -12.97 -0.27 30.62
C ALA A 38 -13.36 1.20 30.40
N SER A 39 -12.37 2.10 30.47
CA SER A 39 -12.57 3.50 30.10
C SER A 39 -12.67 3.67 28.59
N VAL A 40 -13.35 4.73 28.16
CA VAL A 40 -13.39 5.10 26.74
C VAL A 40 -11.96 5.46 26.30
N PRO A 41 -11.41 4.81 25.25
CA PRO A 41 -10.07 5.10 24.77
C PRO A 41 -10.03 6.45 24.04
N ASN A 42 -8.82 6.91 23.71
CA ASN A 42 -8.67 8.07 22.85
C ASN A 42 -9.21 7.73 21.45
N LEU A 43 -10.27 8.43 21.02
CA LEU A 43 -10.99 8.14 19.78
C LEU A 43 -10.19 8.47 18.50
N ILE A 44 -9.14 9.29 18.60
CA ILE A 44 -8.23 9.59 17.48
C ILE A 44 -6.92 8.80 17.56
N GLN A 45 -6.78 7.91 18.55
CA GLN A 45 -5.55 7.17 18.83
C GLN A 45 -5.03 6.41 17.60
N VAL A 46 -5.91 5.79 16.84
CA VAL A 46 -5.54 5.03 15.63
C VAL A 46 -4.84 5.93 14.60
N LEU A 47 -5.35 7.15 14.40
CA LEU A 47 -4.77 8.11 13.46
C LEU A 47 -3.42 8.63 13.98
N SER A 48 -3.37 9.03 15.26
CA SER A 48 -2.15 9.54 15.89
C SER A 48 -1.03 8.50 15.89
N GLN A 49 -1.33 7.26 16.30
CA GLN A 49 -0.34 6.18 16.32
C GLN A 49 0.15 5.80 14.93
N SER A 50 -0.76 5.77 13.93
CA SER A 50 -0.38 5.51 12.55
C SER A 50 0.57 6.59 12.00
N PHE A 51 0.31 7.86 12.29
CA PHE A 51 1.17 8.95 11.85
C PHE A 51 2.51 8.97 12.58
N GLU A 52 2.55 8.69 13.88
CA GLU A 52 3.81 8.54 14.61
C GLU A 52 4.65 7.38 14.06
N SER A 53 4.04 6.22 13.82
CA SER A 53 4.74 5.07 13.22
C SER A 53 5.28 5.41 11.82
N PHE A 54 4.51 6.13 10.99
CA PHE A 54 5.00 6.63 9.70
C PHE A 54 6.23 7.54 9.85
N LYS A 55 6.21 8.49 10.79
CA LYS A 55 7.31 9.43 11.02
C LYS A 55 8.58 8.75 11.51
N THR A 56 8.49 7.61 12.17
CA THR A 56 9.63 6.94 12.80
C THR A 56 10.03 5.69 12.03
N GLU A 57 9.44 4.56 12.38
CA GLU A 57 9.74 3.22 11.86
C GLU A 57 9.44 3.14 10.37
N GLY A 58 8.27 3.59 9.93
CA GLY A 58 7.85 3.51 8.54
C GLY A 58 8.77 4.27 7.58
N MET A 59 9.20 5.49 7.93
CA MET A 59 10.17 6.23 7.11
C MET A 59 11.54 5.56 7.09
N THR A 60 11.97 4.97 8.22
CA THR A 60 13.23 4.21 8.30
C THR A 60 13.19 2.99 7.39
N GLU A 61 12.09 2.22 7.43
CA GLU A 61 11.85 1.06 6.58
C GLU A 61 11.88 1.44 5.10
N LEU A 62 11.18 2.51 4.71
CA LEU A 62 11.15 3.00 3.33
C LEU A 62 12.55 3.41 2.82
N LEU A 63 13.33 4.11 3.65
CA LEU A 63 14.68 4.53 3.29
C LEU A 63 15.66 3.35 3.20
N ASN A 64 15.47 2.33 4.04
CA ASN A 64 16.23 1.08 3.98
C ASN A 64 15.87 0.27 2.73
N GLU A 65 14.59 0.22 2.34
CA GLU A 65 14.13 -0.53 1.16
C GLU A 65 14.78 -0.01 -0.13
N ILE A 66 14.92 1.30 -0.26
CA ILE A 66 15.54 1.92 -1.44
C ILE A 66 17.07 1.90 -1.41
N SER A 67 17.68 1.68 -0.25
CA SER A 67 19.13 1.66 -0.07
C SER A 67 19.71 0.23 -0.24
N PRO A 68 20.94 0.08 -0.77
CA PRO A 68 21.73 1.09 -1.46
C PRO A 68 21.20 1.39 -2.86
N ILE A 69 21.36 2.64 -3.30
CA ILE A 69 21.23 3.03 -4.70
C ILE A 69 22.62 2.99 -5.33
N GLU A 70 22.79 2.14 -6.33
CA GLU A 70 24.07 1.89 -7.00
C GLU A 70 24.06 2.44 -8.43
N ASP A 71 25.23 2.76 -8.97
CA ASP A 71 25.36 3.10 -10.39
C ASP A 71 25.12 1.88 -11.30
N PHE A 72 24.85 2.12 -12.59
CA PHE A 72 24.45 1.07 -13.55
C PHE A 72 25.40 -0.14 -13.58
N ASN A 73 26.70 0.09 -13.46
CA ASN A 73 27.72 -0.96 -13.46
C ASN A 73 28.11 -1.44 -12.05
N ASN A 74 27.56 -0.83 -11.01
CA ASN A 74 27.91 -1.07 -9.62
C ASN A 74 29.43 -0.89 -9.32
N THR A 75 30.03 0.18 -9.84
CA THR A 75 31.50 0.38 -9.79
C THR A 75 31.95 1.69 -9.17
N ARG A 76 31.14 2.74 -9.21
CA ARG A 76 31.61 4.10 -8.90
C ARG A 76 31.01 4.67 -7.64
N TYR A 77 29.69 4.62 -7.51
CA TYR A 77 28.96 5.32 -6.48
C TYR A 77 27.92 4.43 -5.84
N GLU A 78 27.79 4.57 -4.53
CA GLU A 78 26.77 3.92 -3.72
C GLU A 78 26.17 4.98 -2.79
N LEU A 79 24.87 5.19 -2.88
CA LEU A 79 24.12 6.14 -2.07
C LEU A 79 23.25 5.37 -1.08
N ASN A 80 23.43 5.67 0.20
CA ASN A 80 22.65 5.12 1.30
C ASN A 80 21.91 6.24 2.03
N PHE A 81 20.70 5.96 2.50
CA PHE A 81 19.99 6.82 3.43
C PHE A 81 20.11 6.23 4.83
N VAL A 82 20.69 6.99 5.75
CA VAL A 82 21.05 6.48 7.10
C VAL A 82 20.19 7.07 8.22
N GLY A 83 19.34 8.03 7.90
CA GLY A 83 18.42 8.63 8.85
C GLY A 83 17.55 9.70 8.22
N HIS A 84 16.55 10.14 8.98
CA HIS A 84 15.66 11.22 8.60
C HIS A 84 15.23 12.04 9.81
N GLU A 85 14.81 13.26 9.54
CA GLU A 85 14.38 14.23 10.55
C GLU A 85 13.19 15.02 9.99
N PHE A 86 12.09 15.03 10.73
CA PHE A 86 10.99 15.96 10.52
C PHE A 86 11.23 17.20 11.38
N ARG A 87 11.44 18.36 10.76
CA ARG A 87 11.62 19.62 11.49
C ARG A 87 10.29 20.25 11.87
N GLU A 88 10.29 21.13 12.85
CA GLU A 88 9.07 21.83 13.26
C GLU A 88 8.42 22.58 12.08
N PRO A 89 7.08 22.54 11.96
CA PRO A 89 6.36 23.31 10.97
C PRO A 89 6.68 24.80 11.02
N LYS A 90 6.84 25.42 9.85
CA LYS A 90 7.21 26.84 9.71
C LYS A 90 6.14 27.81 10.23
N TYR A 91 4.88 27.37 10.25
CA TYR A 91 3.71 28.15 10.64
C TYR A 91 2.88 27.34 11.61
N SER A 92 2.20 28.01 12.53
CA SER A 92 1.22 27.39 13.42
C SER A 92 -0.03 26.94 12.67
N GLU A 93 -0.82 26.06 13.30
CA GLU A 93 -2.09 25.61 12.72
C GLU A 93 -3.07 26.78 12.45
N SER A 94 -3.11 27.81 13.30
CA SER A 94 -4.01 28.98 13.11
C SER A 94 -3.61 29.81 11.90
N GLU A 95 -2.31 30.12 11.79
CA GLU A 95 -1.77 30.88 10.65
C GLU A 95 -2.01 30.17 9.33
N CYS A 96 -1.92 28.84 9.30
CA CYS A 96 -2.22 28.07 8.10
C CYS A 96 -3.69 28.20 7.68
N ARG A 97 -4.63 28.19 8.63
CA ARG A 97 -6.07 28.37 8.35
C ARG A 97 -6.36 29.80 7.86
N GLU A 98 -5.80 30.80 8.51
CA GLU A 98 -6.06 32.23 8.20
C GLU A 98 -5.40 32.68 6.89
N LEU A 99 -4.20 32.19 6.60
CA LEU A 99 -3.40 32.61 5.44
C LEU A 99 -3.50 31.61 4.26
N GLU A 100 -4.44 30.67 4.33
CA GLU A 100 -4.67 29.64 3.31
C GLU A 100 -3.40 28.82 2.96
N LYS A 101 -2.56 28.55 3.96
CA LYS A 101 -1.32 27.76 3.80
C LYS A 101 -1.54 26.29 4.17
N THR A 102 -0.60 25.44 3.74
CA THR A 102 -0.54 24.05 4.17
C THR A 102 0.31 23.93 5.43
N TYR A 103 -0.23 23.27 6.47
CA TYR A 103 0.52 22.94 7.69
C TYR A 103 1.42 21.74 7.41
N ALA A 104 2.71 21.99 7.26
CA ALA A 104 3.70 21.01 6.83
C ALA A 104 5.02 21.15 7.60
N SER A 105 5.68 20.01 7.77
CA SER A 105 7.00 19.85 8.36
C SER A 105 8.02 19.58 7.25
N ALA A 106 9.20 20.21 7.35
CA ALA A 106 10.29 19.95 6.42
C ALA A 106 10.97 18.63 6.76
N LEU A 107 10.92 17.66 5.83
CA LEU A 107 11.60 16.37 5.93
C LEU A 107 13.02 16.49 5.38
N TYR A 108 13.99 16.20 6.23
CA TYR A 108 15.40 16.06 5.87
C TYR A 108 15.81 14.59 5.94
N VAL A 109 16.65 14.16 5.00
CA VAL A 109 17.25 12.82 5.00
C VAL A 109 18.76 12.93 5.05
N THR A 110 19.40 12.08 5.84
CA THR A 110 20.86 11.98 5.89
C THR A 110 21.30 11.00 4.83
N ALA A 111 21.92 11.53 3.78
CA ALA A 111 22.41 10.78 2.64
C ALA A 111 23.92 10.56 2.76
N GLN A 112 24.34 9.32 2.60
CA GLN A 112 25.72 8.89 2.64
C GLN A 112 26.13 8.40 1.24
N LEU A 113 27.00 9.17 0.57
CA LEU A 113 27.57 8.84 -0.73
C LEU A 113 28.96 8.23 -0.54
N LYS A 114 29.09 6.95 -0.89
CA LYS A 114 30.36 6.22 -0.90
C LYS A 114 30.93 6.18 -2.31
N ILE A 115 32.15 6.68 -2.47
CA ILE A 115 32.93 6.62 -3.71
C ILE A 115 33.73 5.32 -3.68
N LYS A 116 33.29 4.29 -4.41
CA LYS A 116 33.85 2.93 -4.28
C LYS A 116 35.34 2.84 -4.61
N GLN A 117 35.82 3.67 -5.54
CA GLN A 117 37.22 3.68 -5.96
C GLN A 117 38.18 4.21 -4.87
N THR A 118 37.77 5.23 -4.13
CA THR A 118 38.60 5.86 -3.10
C THR A 118 38.28 5.36 -1.68
N GLY A 119 37.10 4.75 -1.50
CA GLY A 119 36.55 4.44 -0.18
C GLY A 119 36.06 5.66 0.58
N GLU A 120 36.10 6.86 -0.02
CA GLU A 120 35.65 8.09 0.61
C GLU A 120 34.13 8.06 0.81
N ILE A 121 33.70 8.44 2.01
CA ILE A 121 32.29 8.54 2.38
C ILE A 121 31.98 10.01 2.65
N LYS A 122 31.00 10.55 1.91
CA LYS A 122 30.48 11.90 2.10
C LYS A 122 29.08 11.81 2.65
N GLU A 123 28.88 12.36 3.85
CA GLU A 123 27.59 12.42 4.50
C GLU A 123 27.04 13.84 4.44
N ASN A 124 25.81 14.00 3.98
CA ASN A 124 25.14 15.28 3.90
C ASN A 124 23.67 15.14 4.29
N GLN A 125 23.17 16.13 5.02
CA GLN A 125 21.75 16.24 5.31
C GLN A 125 21.07 17.02 4.16
N ILE A 126 20.10 16.37 3.49
CA ILE A 126 19.43 16.90 2.30
C ILE A 126 17.97 17.15 2.62
N PHE A 127 17.46 18.32 2.25
CA PHE A 127 16.02 18.60 2.27
C PHE A 127 15.34 17.75 1.19
N LEU A 128 14.38 16.92 1.59
CA LEU A 128 13.66 16.04 0.69
C LEU A 128 12.35 16.69 0.21
N ALA A 129 11.49 17.07 1.15
CA ALA A 129 10.18 17.64 0.86
C ALA A 129 9.55 18.31 2.09
N ASP A 130 8.60 19.21 1.87
CA ASP A 130 7.65 19.63 2.91
C ASP A 130 6.50 18.60 2.96
N ILE A 131 6.35 17.90 4.08
CA ILE A 131 5.34 16.84 4.28
C ILE A 131 4.20 17.41 5.13
N PRO A 132 2.92 17.30 4.69
CA PRO A 132 1.78 17.68 5.52
C PRO A 132 1.84 17.02 6.90
N PHE A 133 1.71 17.83 7.94
CA PHE A 133 1.88 17.39 9.31
C PHE A 133 0.53 17.25 10.01
N MET A 134 0.38 16.23 10.85
CA MET A 134 -0.87 16.01 11.57
C MET A 134 -1.04 17.06 12.68
N THR A 135 -2.22 17.67 12.74
CA THR A 135 -2.63 18.58 13.82
C THR A 135 -2.85 17.81 15.12
N THR A 136 -2.93 18.51 16.24
CA THR A 136 -3.33 17.94 17.54
C THR A 136 -4.66 17.16 17.53
N ASN A 137 -5.59 17.51 16.62
CA ASN A 137 -6.89 16.87 16.48
C ASN A 137 -6.93 15.66 15.51
N GLY A 138 -5.79 15.22 14.97
CA GLY A 138 -5.75 14.10 14.01
C GLY A 138 -6.16 14.46 12.57
N THR A 139 -6.11 15.75 12.21
CA THR A 139 -6.44 16.27 10.88
C THR A 139 -5.20 16.84 10.17
N PHE A 140 -5.35 17.25 8.92
CA PHE A 140 -4.32 17.93 8.12
C PHE A 140 -4.87 19.21 7.53
N ILE A 141 -4.10 20.31 7.57
CA ILE A 141 -4.49 21.58 6.95
C ILE A 141 -3.80 21.68 5.60
N ILE A 142 -4.57 21.63 4.51
CA ILE A 142 -4.09 21.72 3.13
C ILE A 142 -4.70 22.97 2.48
N ASN A 143 -3.86 23.95 2.19
CA ASN A 143 -4.25 25.27 1.64
C ASN A 143 -5.38 25.91 2.47
N GLY A 144 -5.18 26.02 3.79
CA GLY A 144 -6.15 26.56 4.75
C GLY A 144 -7.33 25.66 5.10
N ALA A 145 -7.60 24.62 4.31
CA ALA A 145 -8.73 23.72 4.54
C ALA A 145 -8.33 22.50 5.37
N GLU A 146 -9.09 22.19 6.40
CA GLU A 146 -8.93 20.94 7.15
C GLU A 146 -9.40 19.72 6.36
N ARG A 147 -8.61 18.66 6.43
CA ARG A 147 -8.84 17.39 5.76
C ARG A 147 -8.54 16.25 6.73
N VAL A 148 -9.26 15.16 6.55
CA VAL A 148 -9.07 13.93 7.31
C VAL A 148 -8.68 12.81 6.34
N VAL A 149 -7.64 12.06 6.69
CA VAL A 149 -7.30 10.82 6.01
C VAL A 149 -8.16 9.72 6.61
N VAL A 150 -9.01 9.09 5.79
CA VAL A 150 -9.88 8.01 6.23
C VAL A 150 -9.20 6.66 6.05
N SER A 151 -9.28 5.81 7.06
CA SER A 151 -8.79 4.43 6.97
C SER A 151 -9.54 3.68 5.89
N GLN A 152 -8.80 3.03 4.99
CA GLN A 152 -9.36 2.20 3.93
C GLN A 152 -9.35 0.74 4.35
N LEU A 153 -10.45 0.03 4.05
CA LEU A 153 -10.51 -1.42 4.18
C LEU A 153 -10.15 -2.04 2.83
N VAL A 154 -8.96 -2.62 2.77
CA VAL A 154 -8.46 -3.36 1.61
C VAL A 154 -8.35 -4.84 1.93
N ARG A 155 -8.35 -5.69 0.90
CA ARG A 155 -8.07 -7.12 1.08
C ARG A 155 -6.63 -7.27 1.52
N SER A 156 -6.39 -8.16 2.50
CA SER A 156 -5.03 -8.48 2.88
C SER A 156 -4.29 -9.15 1.72
N PRO A 157 -2.97 -9.00 1.63
CA PRO A 157 -2.17 -9.85 0.77
C PRO A 157 -2.34 -11.33 1.14
N GLY A 158 -2.14 -12.22 0.16
CA GLY A 158 -2.22 -13.66 0.34
C GLY A 158 -2.93 -14.40 -0.79
N VAL A 159 -3.31 -15.65 -0.51
CA VAL A 159 -3.94 -16.54 -1.48
C VAL A 159 -5.42 -16.74 -1.16
N TYR A 160 -6.27 -16.41 -2.12
CA TYR A 160 -7.72 -16.55 -2.00
C TYR A 160 -8.22 -17.63 -2.95
N PHE A 161 -8.96 -18.61 -2.42
CA PHE A 161 -9.61 -19.64 -3.23
C PHE A 161 -11.10 -19.34 -3.35
N THR A 162 -11.63 -19.46 -4.56
CA THR A 162 -13.08 -19.41 -4.80
C THR A 162 -13.49 -20.61 -5.63
N VAL A 163 -14.72 -21.07 -5.41
CA VAL A 163 -15.33 -22.15 -6.19
C VAL A 163 -16.61 -21.62 -6.79
N GLU A 164 -16.72 -21.71 -8.11
CA GLU A 164 -17.88 -21.24 -8.86
C GLU A 164 -18.46 -22.40 -9.66
N GLU A 165 -19.78 -22.43 -9.84
CA GLU A 165 -20.43 -23.48 -10.63
C GLU A 165 -20.46 -23.07 -12.11
N ASP A 166 -19.93 -23.91 -12.98
CA ASP A 166 -20.02 -23.70 -14.43
C ASP A 166 -21.49 -23.83 -14.87
N PRO A 167 -22.09 -22.78 -15.45
CA PRO A 167 -23.54 -22.73 -15.67
C PRO A 167 -24.03 -23.73 -16.75
N VAL A 168 -23.12 -24.29 -17.56
CA VAL A 168 -23.47 -25.21 -18.64
C VAL A 168 -23.36 -26.66 -18.16
N THR A 169 -22.29 -26.98 -17.43
CA THR A 169 -21.96 -28.34 -17.01
C THR A 169 -22.39 -28.64 -15.57
N GLY A 170 -22.69 -27.62 -14.75
CA GLY A 170 -22.98 -27.76 -13.32
C GLY A 170 -21.76 -28.16 -12.47
N ARG A 171 -20.56 -28.23 -13.08
CA ARG A 171 -19.34 -28.63 -12.38
C ARG A 171 -18.80 -27.48 -11.54
N LYS A 172 -18.29 -27.79 -10.35
CA LYS A 172 -17.61 -26.83 -9.48
C LYS A 172 -16.19 -26.54 -10.00
N MET A 173 -15.95 -25.32 -10.45
CA MET A 173 -14.66 -24.83 -10.95
C MET A 173 -13.94 -24.06 -9.86
N GLY A 174 -12.70 -24.46 -9.58
CA GLY A 174 -11.82 -23.76 -8.65
C GLY A 174 -11.09 -22.58 -9.32
N ASN A 175 -10.95 -21.50 -8.57
CA ASN A 175 -10.12 -20.36 -8.90
C ASN A 175 -9.22 -20.03 -7.70
N ALA A 176 -8.02 -19.53 -7.96
CA ALA A 176 -7.11 -19.04 -6.94
C ALA A 176 -6.56 -17.67 -7.33
N LYS A 177 -6.52 -16.73 -6.39
CA LYS A 177 -5.92 -15.40 -6.57
C LYS A 177 -4.78 -15.22 -5.60
N PHE A 178 -3.59 -15.00 -6.14
CA PHE A 178 -2.40 -14.63 -5.40
C PHE A 178 -2.27 -13.11 -5.45
N VAL A 179 -2.53 -12.47 -4.32
CA VAL A 179 -2.54 -11.01 -4.17
C VAL A 179 -1.31 -10.61 -3.36
N PRO A 180 -0.28 -10.02 -3.99
CA PRO A 180 0.87 -9.49 -3.25
C PRO A 180 0.54 -8.18 -2.56
N TYR A 181 1.30 -7.81 -1.52
CA TYR A 181 1.32 -6.45 -0.99
C TYR A 181 1.73 -5.45 -2.07
N ARG A 182 2.77 -5.80 -2.85
CA ARG A 182 3.25 -4.98 -3.98
C ARG A 182 3.71 -5.88 -5.12
N GLY A 183 3.24 -5.59 -6.34
CA GLY A 183 3.67 -6.29 -7.54
C GLY A 183 2.53 -6.91 -8.35
N ALA A 184 2.90 -7.82 -9.25
CA ALA A 184 1.97 -8.44 -10.20
C ALA A 184 1.07 -9.51 -9.55
N TRP A 185 -0.22 -9.46 -9.85
CA TRP A 185 -1.18 -10.47 -9.38
C TRP A 185 -1.07 -11.75 -10.23
N LEU A 186 -1.28 -12.91 -9.61
CA LEU A 186 -1.51 -14.16 -10.31
C LEU A 186 -2.95 -14.63 -10.07
N GLU A 187 -3.67 -14.89 -11.14
CA GLU A 187 -5.03 -15.44 -11.07
C GLU A 187 -5.06 -16.76 -11.81
N PHE A 188 -5.32 -17.85 -11.09
CA PHE A 188 -5.46 -19.20 -11.61
C PHE A 188 -6.94 -19.57 -11.70
N GLU A 189 -7.30 -20.24 -12.77
CA GLU A 189 -8.68 -20.65 -13.01
C GLU A 189 -8.71 -22.03 -13.68
N THR A 190 -9.68 -22.84 -13.27
CA THR A 190 -10.03 -24.10 -13.93
C THR A 190 -11.21 -23.86 -14.87
N SER A 191 -11.31 -24.69 -15.91
CA SER A 191 -12.40 -24.63 -16.89
C SER A 191 -13.07 -25.98 -17.03
N SER A 192 -14.31 -25.98 -17.55
CA SER A 192 -15.10 -27.20 -17.81
C SER A 192 -14.49 -28.14 -18.86
N ARG A 193 -13.40 -27.71 -19.53
CA ARG A 193 -12.61 -28.52 -20.47
C ARG A 193 -11.35 -29.13 -19.83
N ASP A 194 -11.28 -29.11 -18.51
CA ASP A 194 -10.15 -29.62 -17.72
C ASP A 194 -8.82 -28.90 -18.03
N ILE A 195 -8.90 -27.61 -18.38
CA ILE A 195 -7.71 -26.76 -18.61
C ILE A 195 -7.54 -25.83 -17.42
N ILE A 196 -6.31 -25.74 -16.91
CA ILE A 196 -5.89 -24.74 -15.92
C ILE A 196 -5.20 -23.60 -16.66
N SER A 197 -5.69 -22.37 -16.44
CA SER A 197 -5.08 -21.16 -16.98
C SER A 197 -4.58 -20.25 -15.87
N VAL A 198 -3.59 -19.42 -16.20
CA VAL A 198 -3.11 -18.33 -15.35
C VAL A 198 -3.21 -17.00 -16.09
N LYS A 199 -3.59 -15.95 -15.36
CA LYS A 199 -3.46 -14.55 -15.77
C LYS A 199 -2.39 -13.91 -14.91
N VAL A 200 -1.42 -13.27 -15.57
CA VAL A 200 -0.40 -12.45 -14.91
C VAL A 200 -0.80 -10.99 -15.05
N ASP A 201 -0.87 -10.25 -13.95
CA ASP A 201 -1.14 -8.80 -13.92
C ASP A 201 -2.36 -8.38 -14.77
N ARG A 202 -3.47 -9.12 -14.62
CA ARG A 202 -4.74 -8.90 -15.34
C ARG A 202 -4.62 -8.97 -16.87
N LYS A 203 -3.55 -9.56 -17.40
CA LYS A 203 -3.37 -9.82 -18.83
C LYS A 203 -4.20 -11.04 -19.27
N ARG A 204 -4.09 -11.37 -20.56
CA ARG A 204 -4.80 -12.52 -21.15
C ARG A 204 -4.35 -13.83 -20.50
N ARG A 205 -5.28 -14.79 -20.48
CA ARG A 205 -5.07 -16.14 -19.96
C ARG A 205 -4.05 -16.87 -20.81
N ILE A 206 -3.11 -17.55 -20.18
CA ILE A 206 -2.24 -18.55 -20.78
C ILE A 206 -2.41 -19.89 -20.06
N PRO A 207 -2.13 -21.03 -20.71
CA PRO A 207 -2.04 -22.31 -20.01
C PRO A 207 -1.09 -22.23 -18.81
N VAL A 208 -1.46 -22.83 -17.68
CA VAL A 208 -0.60 -22.79 -16.47
C VAL A 208 0.76 -23.45 -16.73
N THR A 209 0.80 -24.44 -17.61
CA THR A 209 2.01 -25.17 -18.02
C THR A 209 3.06 -24.25 -18.64
N THR A 210 2.64 -23.25 -19.44
CA THR A 210 3.55 -22.24 -19.99
C THR A 210 4.22 -21.46 -18.86
N PHE A 211 3.46 -21.04 -17.85
CA PHE A 211 4.01 -20.32 -16.70
C PHE A 211 4.93 -21.20 -15.84
N LEU A 212 4.53 -22.45 -15.55
CA LEU A 212 5.33 -23.41 -14.80
C LEU A 212 6.68 -23.68 -15.49
N ARG A 213 6.68 -23.84 -16.82
CA ARG A 213 7.93 -23.99 -17.59
C ARG A 213 8.81 -22.74 -17.49
N ALA A 214 8.22 -21.55 -17.60
CA ALA A 214 8.97 -20.29 -17.51
C ALA A 214 9.70 -20.13 -16.15
N ILE A 215 9.06 -20.54 -15.04
CA ILE A 215 9.64 -20.44 -13.69
C ILE A 215 10.63 -21.56 -13.32
N GLY A 216 10.78 -22.61 -14.14
CA GLY A 216 11.82 -23.62 -13.96
C GLY A 216 11.39 -25.10 -14.00
N PHE A 217 10.16 -25.41 -14.38
CA PHE A 217 9.77 -26.81 -14.65
C PHE A 217 10.17 -27.22 -16.07
N ASP A 218 11.37 -27.79 -16.21
CA ASP A 218 12.04 -27.93 -17.51
C ASP A 218 11.45 -28.98 -18.47
N SER A 219 10.57 -29.87 -18.01
CA SER A 219 9.97 -30.89 -18.87
C SER A 219 8.50 -31.18 -18.55
N PRO A 220 7.69 -31.65 -19.54
CA PRO A 220 6.34 -32.11 -19.29
C PRO A 220 6.25 -33.18 -18.20
N GLN A 221 7.22 -34.10 -18.16
CA GLN A 221 7.27 -35.17 -17.17
C GLN A 221 7.52 -34.63 -15.77
N ALA A 222 8.41 -33.64 -15.62
CA ALA A 222 8.65 -32.99 -14.33
C ALA A 222 7.37 -32.32 -13.78
N ILE A 223 6.59 -31.67 -14.65
CA ILE A 223 5.29 -31.09 -14.25
C ILE A 223 4.32 -32.20 -13.84
N LEU A 224 4.19 -33.27 -14.63
CA LEU A 224 3.30 -34.38 -14.29
C LEU A 224 3.68 -35.04 -12.96
N ASP A 225 4.96 -35.25 -12.71
CA ASP A 225 5.46 -35.87 -11.50
C ASP A 225 5.21 -34.99 -10.27
N GLU A 226 5.45 -33.68 -10.37
CA GLU A 226 5.20 -32.72 -9.29
C GLU A 226 3.72 -32.69 -8.89
N PHE A 227 2.82 -32.68 -9.87
CA PHE A 227 1.38 -32.55 -9.62
C PHE A 227 0.64 -33.88 -9.47
N LYS A 228 1.34 -35.02 -9.53
CA LYS A 228 0.74 -36.37 -9.50
C LYS A 228 -0.10 -36.65 -8.26
N SER A 229 0.26 -36.11 -7.11
CA SER A 229 -0.46 -36.29 -5.85
C SER A 229 -1.70 -35.38 -5.72
N PHE A 230 -1.82 -34.36 -6.58
CA PHE A 230 -2.90 -33.37 -6.55
C PHE A 230 -3.93 -33.61 -7.65
N ASP A 231 -3.50 -34.00 -8.86
CA ASP A 231 -4.34 -34.30 -10.02
C ASP A 231 -4.72 -35.80 -10.04
N THR A 232 -5.54 -36.19 -9.06
CA THR A 232 -5.85 -37.62 -8.76
C THR A 232 -7.18 -38.11 -9.33
N ASP A 233 -7.97 -37.23 -9.95
CA ASP A 233 -9.26 -37.59 -10.54
C ASP A 233 -9.06 -38.45 -11.80
N ALA A 234 -9.78 -39.57 -11.87
CA ALA A 234 -9.66 -40.52 -12.98
C ALA A 234 -10.33 -40.02 -14.27
N ASP A 235 -11.37 -39.21 -14.14
CA ASP A 235 -12.18 -38.70 -15.25
C ASP A 235 -11.69 -37.30 -15.69
N HIS A 236 -11.04 -36.56 -14.80
CA HIS A 236 -10.61 -35.17 -15.02
C HIS A 236 -9.13 -34.94 -14.69
N THR A 237 -8.26 -35.18 -15.68
CA THR A 237 -6.81 -34.97 -15.54
C THR A 237 -6.40 -33.58 -16.02
N TYR A 238 -6.41 -32.60 -15.12
CA TYR A 238 -6.26 -31.19 -15.47
C TYR A 238 -4.87 -30.84 -16.01
N ILE A 239 -3.80 -31.34 -15.37
CA ILE A 239 -2.43 -31.00 -15.75
C ILE A 239 -2.09 -31.63 -17.10
N LYS A 240 -2.43 -32.91 -17.25
CA LYS A 240 -2.24 -33.64 -18.51
C LYS A 240 -3.01 -32.98 -19.66
N THR A 241 -4.30 -32.70 -19.46
CA THR A 241 -5.13 -32.04 -20.48
C THR A 241 -4.60 -30.65 -20.83
N THR A 242 -4.08 -29.91 -19.85
CA THR A 242 -3.45 -28.60 -20.09
C THR A 242 -2.16 -28.74 -20.91
N LEU A 243 -1.31 -29.72 -20.61
CA LEU A 243 -0.08 -30.01 -21.38
C LEU A 243 -0.40 -30.35 -22.85
N ASP A 244 -1.42 -31.19 -23.08
CA ASP A 244 -1.86 -31.57 -24.43
C ASP A 244 -2.42 -30.37 -25.22
N ARG A 245 -2.92 -29.35 -24.51
CA ARG A 245 -3.45 -28.10 -25.08
C ARG A 245 -2.44 -26.95 -25.12
N ASP A 246 -1.19 -27.20 -24.74
CA ASP A 246 -0.07 -26.24 -24.77
C ASP A 246 1.10 -26.74 -25.64
N PRO A 247 0.90 -26.87 -26.97
CA PRO A 247 1.92 -27.40 -27.88
C PRO A 247 3.07 -26.43 -28.18
N ASN A 248 2.89 -25.13 -27.88
CA ASN A 248 3.79 -24.08 -28.35
C ASN A 248 4.98 -23.82 -27.42
N ALA A 249 4.89 -24.21 -26.14
CA ALA A 249 5.87 -23.85 -25.12
C ALA A 249 6.76 -25.04 -24.71
N ILE A 250 7.29 -25.84 -25.64
CA ILE A 250 7.93 -27.14 -25.35
C ILE A 250 9.14 -26.98 -24.41
N GLU A 251 9.99 -25.99 -24.66
CA GLU A 251 11.15 -25.68 -23.82
C GLU A 251 10.91 -24.42 -22.97
N ARG A 252 11.68 -24.26 -21.88
CA ARG A 252 11.64 -23.06 -21.02
C ARG A 252 11.82 -21.75 -21.81
N LYS A 253 12.70 -21.74 -22.82
CA LYS A 253 12.95 -20.55 -23.66
C LYS A 253 11.69 -20.13 -24.43
N ASP A 254 10.93 -21.10 -24.95
CA ASP A 254 9.70 -20.86 -25.72
C ASP A 254 8.61 -20.35 -24.78
N ALA A 255 8.51 -20.94 -23.59
CA ALA A 255 7.60 -20.51 -22.55
C ALA A 255 7.86 -19.07 -22.07
N LEU A 256 9.13 -18.69 -21.88
CA LEU A 256 9.54 -17.33 -21.53
C LEU A 256 9.13 -16.31 -22.59
N ILE A 257 9.43 -16.62 -23.86
CA ILE A 257 9.07 -15.79 -25.01
C ILE A 257 7.54 -15.66 -25.12
N GLU A 258 6.81 -16.76 -24.93
CA GLU A 258 5.35 -16.77 -25.01
C GLU A 258 4.73 -15.94 -23.88
N LEU A 259 5.23 -16.08 -22.66
CA LEU A 259 4.82 -15.25 -21.52
C LEU A 259 5.09 -13.77 -21.80
N TYR A 260 6.26 -13.43 -22.36
CA TYR A 260 6.61 -12.06 -22.71
C TYR A 260 5.67 -11.47 -23.76
N ARG A 261 5.34 -12.20 -24.83
CA ARG A 261 4.37 -11.74 -25.85
C ARG A 261 3.00 -11.44 -25.25
N HIS A 262 2.57 -12.23 -24.26
CA HIS A 262 1.28 -12.03 -23.61
C HIS A 262 1.26 -10.80 -22.70
N ILE A 263 2.36 -10.53 -21.99
CA ILE A 263 2.46 -9.39 -21.09
C ILE A 263 2.73 -8.09 -21.88
N ARG A 264 3.56 -8.18 -22.93
CA ARG A 264 4.03 -7.06 -23.77
C ARG A 264 3.86 -7.36 -25.27
N PRO A 265 2.63 -7.30 -25.81
CA PRO A 265 2.36 -7.67 -27.21
C PRO A 265 2.97 -6.74 -28.27
N GLY A 266 3.46 -5.55 -27.88
CA GLY A 266 4.05 -4.57 -28.79
C GLY A 266 5.58 -4.55 -28.84
N GLU A 267 6.26 -5.33 -27.98
CA GLU A 267 7.73 -5.38 -27.92
C GLU A 267 8.24 -6.71 -28.50
N PRO A 268 9.31 -6.70 -29.31
CA PRO A 268 9.89 -7.94 -29.83
C PRO A 268 10.47 -8.78 -28.66
N PRO A 269 10.05 -10.04 -28.49
CA PRO A 269 10.57 -10.89 -27.43
C PRO A 269 11.98 -11.37 -27.77
N THR A 270 12.89 -11.25 -26.81
CA THR A 270 14.19 -11.92 -26.80
C THR A 270 14.28 -12.81 -25.56
N LEU A 271 15.16 -13.81 -25.54
CA LEU A 271 15.31 -14.64 -24.35
C LEU A 271 15.71 -13.79 -23.13
N GLU A 272 16.71 -12.93 -23.31
CA GLU A 272 17.25 -12.06 -22.27
C GLU A 272 16.19 -11.10 -21.69
N ASN A 273 15.40 -10.43 -22.54
CA ASN A 273 14.37 -9.51 -22.04
C ASN A 273 13.22 -10.25 -21.35
N SER A 274 12.93 -11.49 -21.78
CA SER A 274 11.88 -12.34 -21.21
C SER A 274 12.28 -12.86 -19.83
N GLU A 275 13.53 -13.30 -19.67
CA GLU A 275 14.08 -13.69 -18.36
C GLU A 275 14.14 -12.50 -17.40
N ALA A 276 14.65 -11.35 -17.85
CA ALA A 276 14.71 -10.15 -17.04
C ALA A 276 13.30 -9.67 -16.63
N MET A 277 12.30 -9.79 -17.52
CA MET A 277 10.92 -9.46 -17.21
C MET A 277 10.36 -10.39 -16.13
N LEU A 278 10.49 -11.71 -16.30
CA LEU A 278 10.00 -12.69 -15.32
C LEU A 278 10.64 -12.46 -13.94
N HIS A 279 11.97 -12.29 -13.91
CA HIS A 279 12.71 -12.00 -12.69
C HIS A 279 12.18 -10.74 -11.99
N ASN A 280 11.99 -9.65 -12.74
CA ASN A 280 11.49 -8.40 -12.17
C ASN A 280 10.01 -8.43 -11.77
N LEU A 281 9.22 -9.34 -12.33
CA LEU A 281 7.80 -9.48 -12.00
C LEU A 281 7.57 -10.22 -10.68
N PHE A 282 8.38 -11.23 -10.35
CA PHE A 282 8.10 -12.14 -9.23
C PHE A 282 9.26 -12.39 -8.28
N PHE A 283 10.51 -12.17 -8.71
CA PHE A 283 11.70 -12.61 -7.96
C PHE A 283 12.60 -11.44 -7.54
N ASN A 284 12.27 -10.21 -7.94
CA ASN A 284 12.97 -9.01 -7.50
C ASN A 284 12.29 -8.43 -6.25
N PRO A 285 12.90 -8.49 -5.05
CA PRO A 285 12.30 -8.01 -3.81
C PRO A 285 12.03 -6.49 -3.82
N ARG A 286 12.72 -5.72 -4.69
CA ARG A 286 12.45 -4.29 -4.87
C ARG A 286 11.19 -4.00 -5.70
N ARG A 287 10.58 -5.01 -6.31
CA ARG A 287 9.40 -4.88 -7.18
C ARG A 287 8.25 -5.79 -6.77
N TYR A 288 8.55 -6.83 -6.01
CA TYR A 288 7.60 -7.82 -5.55
C TYR A 288 7.75 -8.05 -4.05
N ASP A 289 6.63 -7.92 -3.33
CA ASP A 289 6.55 -8.13 -1.89
C ASP A 289 5.21 -8.77 -1.52
N LEU A 290 5.24 -9.68 -0.55
CA LEU A 290 4.12 -10.53 -0.18
C LEU A 290 3.35 -9.99 1.02
#